data_AF-K3W9M1-F1
#
_entry.id   AF-K3W9M1-F1
#
_cell.length_a   1.000
_cell.length_b   1.000
_cell.length_c   1.000
_cell.angle_alpha   90.00
_cell.angle_beta   90.00
_cell.angle_gamma   90.00
#
_symmetry.space_group_name_H-M   'P 1'
#
loop_
_entity.id
_entity.type
_entity.pdbx_description
1 polymer ?
#
loop_
_entity_poly.entity_id
_entity_poly.type
_entity_poly.pdbx_seq_one_letter_code
_entity_poly.pdbx_strand_id
1 'polypeptide(L)'
;MESQDALRGSCARRSDLASVDEEVGSTALENVYLKKLRNDHTKVIDKFAKVLRDLKPLKTNVPSYPRCTPDAMTFKRFARNVDMHYHQLDQVFQKVGLTETVVDIEDAQLDTSHDGGGAVLMFTSSRAIPFQPHQVNGAAMRLRNSGTIVDLKGRGQMYEHSATSVAIEIQFVVDNIAVTLRGISKRFYEHGRTVFIWDGVSEWPNKSTGQVVTIEERSWGVLKALRRSGNGAKSFPASLFQSYVYLTPGISREMGHQDKYLSFLSGIVLPAYQQYFAAYMQLLENVLLEQSLS
;
A
#
# COMPACT_ATOMS: atom_id res chain seq x y z
N MET A 1 74.10 -19.43 46.04
CA MET A 1 73.89 -20.11 44.76
C MET A 1 72.76 -21.09 45.00
N GLU A 2 71.53 -20.55 45.01
CA GLU A 2 70.31 -21.28 45.35
C GLU A 2 69.38 -21.34 44.14
N SER A 3 68.72 -22.48 44.03
CA SER A 3 68.00 -23.02 42.89
C SER A 3 66.70 -22.25 42.60
N GLN A 4 66.52 -21.81 41.36
CA GLN A 4 65.21 -21.48 40.78
C GLN A 4 64.85 -22.58 39.79
N ASP A 5 63.83 -23.39 40.10
CA ASP A 5 62.99 -24.05 39.09
C ASP A 5 61.75 -24.66 39.75
N ALA A 6 60.65 -23.92 39.72
CA ALA A 6 59.29 -24.45 39.75
C ALA A 6 58.34 -23.36 39.27
N LEU A 7 57.31 -23.77 38.49
CA LEU A 7 56.17 -22.99 37.97
C LEU A 7 56.24 -22.63 36.47
N ARG A 8 56.17 -23.67 35.61
CA ARG A 8 55.44 -23.59 34.34
C ARG A 8 54.26 -24.56 34.39
N GLY A 9 53.07 -24.02 34.64
CA GLY A 9 51.84 -24.78 34.53
C GLY A 9 50.63 -23.90 34.84
N SER A 10 49.70 -23.84 33.88
CA SER A 10 48.34 -23.28 34.00
C SER A 10 48.16 -21.77 33.72
N CYS A 11 48.08 -21.41 32.43
CA CYS A 11 47.42 -20.17 32.01
C CYS A 11 46.83 -20.27 30.59
N ALA A 12 46.02 -21.31 30.33
CA ALA A 12 45.39 -21.49 29.00
C ALA A 12 43.99 -22.11 29.03
N ARG A 13 43.22 -21.97 30.13
CA ARG A 13 41.83 -22.51 30.22
C ARG A 13 40.76 -21.51 30.70
N ARG A 14 41.08 -20.21 30.80
CA ARG A 14 40.13 -19.21 31.34
C ARG A 14 39.52 -18.26 30.29
N SER A 15 39.97 -18.27 29.04
CA SER A 15 39.42 -17.41 27.97
C SER A 15 38.17 -17.98 27.31
N ASP A 16 38.01 -19.30 27.28
CA ASP A 16 37.04 -19.95 26.39
C ASP A 16 35.67 -20.18 27.06
N LEU A 17 35.59 -20.04 28.40
CA LEU A 17 34.32 -20.16 29.14
C LEU A 17 33.53 -18.85 29.16
N ALA A 18 34.21 -17.69 29.11
CA ALA A 18 33.55 -16.39 29.12
C ALA A 18 32.87 -16.06 27.77
N SER A 19 33.44 -16.49 26.65
CA SER A 19 32.85 -16.27 25.32
C SER A 19 31.62 -17.15 25.07
N VAL A 20 31.61 -18.39 25.58
CA VAL A 20 30.48 -19.31 25.42
C VAL A 20 29.28 -18.87 26.25
N ASP A 21 29.47 -18.37 27.47
CA ASP A 21 28.36 -17.88 28.31
C ASP A 21 27.73 -16.58 27.76
N GLU A 22 28.52 -15.71 27.12
CA GLU A 22 28.04 -14.48 26.48
C GLU A 22 27.25 -14.78 25.19
N GLU A 23 27.70 -15.77 24.41
CA GLU A 23 27.05 -16.20 23.18
C GLU A 23 25.74 -16.97 23.46
N VAL A 24 25.71 -17.83 24.49
CA VAL A 24 24.49 -18.52 24.94
C VAL A 24 23.47 -17.54 25.53
N GLY A 25 23.92 -16.53 26.27
CA GLY A 25 23.07 -15.46 26.81
C GLY A 25 22.43 -14.59 25.71
N SER A 26 23.21 -14.24 24.68
CA SER A 26 22.74 -13.51 23.50
C SER A 26 21.69 -14.31 22.71
N THR A 27 21.96 -15.60 22.47
CA THR A 27 21.07 -16.49 21.71
C THR A 27 19.77 -16.79 22.47
N ALA A 28 19.82 -16.86 23.80
CA ALA A 28 18.64 -17.03 24.65
C ALA A 28 17.74 -15.77 24.65
N LEU A 29 18.34 -14.57 24.70
CA LEU A 29 17.61 -13.30 24.61
C LEU A 29 16.98 -13.11 23.23
N GLU A 30 17.69 -13.48 22.16
CA GLU A 30 17.18 -13.43 20.80
C GLU A 30 16.00 -14.40 20.61
N ASN A 31 16.08 -15.61 21.16
CA ASN A 31 14.97 -16.57 21.13
C ASN A 31 13.74 -16.11 21.94
N VAL A 32 13.94 -15.40 23.06
CA VAL A 32 12.84 -14.80 23.84
C VAL A 32 12.20 -13.65 23.07
N TYR A 33 13.00 -12.82 22.40
CA TYR A 33 12.52 -11.73 21.55
C TYR A 33 11.71 -12.27 20.35
N LEU A 34 12.22 -13.29 19.66
CA LEU A 34 11.54 -13.94 18.55
C LEU A 34 10.24 -14.64 18.97
N LYS A 35 10.20 -15.30 20.14
CA LYS A 35 8.97 -15.89 20.68
C LYS A 35 7.93 -14.82 21.05
N LYS A 36 8.37 -13.68 21.59
CA LYS A 36 7.50 -12.54 21.90
C LYS A 36 6.93 -11.94 20.61
N LEU A 37 7.79 -11.70 19.62
CA LEU A 37 7.41 -11.21 18.29
C LEU A 37 6.39 -12.16 17.62
N ARG A 38 6.62 -13.47 17.69
CA ARG A 38 5.69 -14.49 17.19
C ARG A 38 4.34 -14.48 17.91
N ASN A 39 4.32 -14.35 19.24
CA ASN A 39 3.07 -14.27 20.00
C ASN A 39 2.30 -12.96 19.75
N ASP A 40 3.02 -11.87 19.50
CA ASP A 40 2.43 -10.60 19.09
C ASP A 40 1.92 -10.69 17.64
N HIS A 41 2.60 -11.42 16.75
CA HIS A 41 2.11 -11.76 15.40
C HIS A 41 0.81 -12.56 15.42
N THR A 42 0.67 -13.57 16.29
CA THR A 42 -0.61 -14.33 16.39
C THR A 42 -1.76 -13.42 16.80
N LYS A 43 -1.53 -12.45 17.70
CA LYS A 43 -2.54 -11.47 18.12
C LYS A 43 -2.89 -10.48 17.00
N VAL A 44 -1.93 -10.10 16.16
CA VAL A 44 -2.14 -9.25 14.98
C VAL A 44 -2.90 -10.01 13.89
N ILE A 45 -2.61 -11.29 13.68
CA ILE A 45 -3.35 -12.20 12.78
C ILE A 45 -4.79 -12.36 13.26
N ASP A 46 -5.04 -12.51 14.56
CA ASP A 46 -6.40 -12.58 15.11
C ASP A 46 -7.17 -11.27 14.99
N LYS A 47 -6.49 -10.12 15.16
CA LYS A 47 -7.04 -8.79 14.87
C LYS A 47 -7.35 -8.62 13.38
N PHE A 48 -6.48 -9.10 12.50
CA PHE A 48 -6.68 -9.04 11.06
C PHE A 48 -7.79 -9.97 10.60
N ALA A 49 -7.88 -11.18 11.14
CA ALA A 49 -9.01 -12.08 10.95
C ALA A 49 -10.31 -11.46 11.46
N LYS A 50 -10.27 -10.65 12.53
CA LYS A 50 -11.42 -9.87 13.00
C LYS A 50 -11.81 -8.76 12.01
N VAL A 51 -10.86 -7.95 11.52
CA VAL A 51 -11.07 -6.93 10.49
C VAL A 51 -11.59 -7.54 9.18
N LEU A 52 -11.06 -8.70 8.78
CA LEU A 52 -11.53 -9.44 7.62
C LEU A 52 -12.91 -10.10 7.83
N ARG A 53 -13.25 -10.50 9.06
CA ARG A 53 -14.59 -11.01 9.46
C ARG A 53 -15.64 -9.89 9.45
N ASP A 54 -15.26 -8.67 9.83
CA ASP A 54 -16.16 -7.52 9.88
C ASP A 54 -16.51 -6.97 8.48
N LEU A 55 -15.63 -7.17 7.51
CA LEU A 55 -15.85 -6.88 6.09
C LEU A 55 -16.56 -8.07 5.41
N LYS A 56 -17.89 -7.98 5.23
CA LYS A 56 -18.73 -9.07 4.72
C LYS A 56 -18.44 -9.42 3.25
N PRO A 57 -18.38 -10.71 2.86
CA PRO A 57 -18.34 -11.10 1.45
C PRO A 57 -19.59 -10.59 0.71
N LEU A 58 -19.51 -10.44 -0.63
CA LEU A 58 -20.67 -10.21 -1.50
C LEU A 58 -21.73 -11.26 -1.17
N LYS A 59 -22.78 -10.86 -0.45
CA LYS A 59 -23.97 -11.68 -0.30
C LYS A 59 -24.60 -11.82 -1.68
N THR A 60 -25.07 -13.02 -2.03
CA THR A 60 -25.77 -13.32 -3.29
C THR A 60 -26.99 -12.44 -3.58
N ASN A 61 -27.42 -11.64 -2.59
CA ASN A 61 -28.63 -10.82 -2.64
C ASN A 61 -28.35 -9.31 -2.82
N VAL A 62 -27.11 -8.88 -3.06
CA VAL A 62 -26.86 -7.48 -3.45
C VAL A 62 -27.33 -7.31 -4.90
N PRO A 63 -28.28 -6.40 -5.20
CA PRO A 63 -28.73 -6.17 -6.57
C PRO A 63 -27.54 -5.82 -7.45
N SER A 64 -27.27 -6.64 -8.47
CA SER A 64 -26.26 -6.32 -9.46
C SER A 64 -26.83 -5.25 -10.38
N TYR A 65 -26.25 -4.06 -10.39
CA TYR A 65 -26.55 -3.06 -11.40
C TYR A 65 -26.16 -3.59 -12.80
N PRO A 66 -26.88 -3.21 -13.87
CA PRO A 66 -26.60 -3.68 -15.21
C PRO A 66 -25.14 -3.42 -15.58
N ARG A 67 -24.44 -4.50 -15.98
CA ARG A 67 -23.04 -4.45 -16.38
C ARG A 67 -22.91 -3.61 -17.64
N CYS A 68 -22.22 -2.48 -17.55
CA CYS A 68 -21.60 -1.89 -18.71
C CYS A 68 -20.36 -2.75 -19.00
N THR A 69 -20.44 -3.70 -19.95
CA THR A 69 -19.26 -4.46 -20.36
C THR A 69 -18.21 -3.47 -20.84
N PRO A 70 -17.01 -3.43 -20.25
CA PRO A 70 -15.99 -2.50 -20.71
C PRO A 70 -15.64 -2.84 -22.15
N ASP A 71 -15.81 -1.87 -23.04
CA ASP A 71 -15.22 -1.94 -24.37
C ASP A 71 -13.70 -1.90 -24.22
N ALA A 72 -12.98 -2.66 -25.04
CA ALA A 72 -11.52 -2.59 -25.19
C ALA A 72 -11.02 -1.13 -25.35
N MET A 73 -11.86 -0.24 -25.88
CA MET A 73 -11.61 1.19 -25.96
C MET A 73 -11.39 1.88 -24.60
N THR A 74 -12.06 1.42 -23.54
CA THR A 74 -11.92 1.97 -22.18
C THR A 74 -10.52 1.68 -21.63
N PHE A 75 -10.06 0.43 -21.72
CA PHE A 75 -8.71 0.07 -21.27
C PHE A 75 -7.61 0.70 -22.15
N LYS A 76 -7.83 0.84 -23.46
CA LYS A 76 -6.92 1.61 -24.34
C LYS A 76 -6.81 3.08 -23.91
N ARG A 77 -7.91 3.70 -23.46
CA ARG A 77 -7.87 5.06 -22.91
C ARG A 77 -7.04 5.10 -21.63
N PHE A 78 -7.28 4.20 -20.68
CA PHE A 78 -6.51 4.15 -19.43
C PHE A 78 -5.01 3.96 -19.68
N ALA A 79 -4.63 3.07 -20.59
CA ALA A 79 -3.23 2.85 -20.95
C ALA A 79 -2.55 4.13 -21.46
N ARG A 80 -3.23 4.90 -22.34
CA ARG A 80 -2.71 6.20 -22.81
C ARG A 80 -2.59 7.22 -21.69
N ASN A 81 -3.60 7.29 -20.82
CA ASN A 81 -3.60 8.23 -19.69
C ASN A 81 -2.47 7.92 -18.70
N VAL A 82 -2.22 6.64 -18.42
CA VAL A 82 -1.11 6.21 -17.55
C VAL A 82 0.24 6.73 -18.06
N ASP A 83 0.51 6.65 -19.37
CA ASP A 83 1.74 7.19 -19.95
C ASP A 83 1.79 8.72 -19.86
N MET A 84 0.67 9.40 -20.08
CA MET A 84 0.58 10.85 -19.89
C MET A 84 0.82 11.26 -18.42
N HIS A 85 0.20 10.58 -17.48
CA HIS A 85 0.34 10.84 -16.04
C HIS A 85 1.76 10.58 -15.56
N TYR A 86 2.44 9.57 -16.10
CA TYR A 86 3.86 9.34 -15.84
C TYR A 86 4.71 10.58 -16.15
N HIS A 87 4.49 11.23 -17.30
CA HIS A 87 5.19 12.46 -17.67
C HIS A 87 4.84 13.68 -16.80
N GLN A 88 3.75 13.63 -16.04
CA GLN A 88 3.34 14.68 -15.10
C GLN A 88 3.89 14.47 -13.69
N LEU A 89 4.51 13.31 -13.40
CA LEU A 89 4.89 12.88 -12.05
C LEU A 89 5.62 13.96 -11.26
N ASP A 90 6.72 14.48 -11.80
CA ASP A 90 7.59 15.39 -11.05
C ASP A 90 6.89 16.73 -10.79
N GLN A 91 6.07 17.21 -11.73
CA GLN A 91 5.25 18.43 -11.55
C GLN A 91 4.19 18.23 -10.46
N VAL A 92 3.51 17.07 -10.46
CA VAL A 92 2.51 16.73 -9.45
C VAL A 92 3.15 16.64 -8.07
N PHE A 93 4.26 15.90 -7.94
CA PHE A 93 4.98 15.72 -6.68
C PHE A 93 5.52 17.04 -6.13
N GLN A 94 5.98 17.94 -6.99
CA GLN A 94 6.38 19.28 -6.59
C GLN A 94 5.19 20.08 -6.06
N LYS A 95 4.07 20.09 -6.78
CA LYS A 95 2.86 20.84 -6.40
C LYS A 95 2.31 20.42 -5.03
N VAL A 96 2.36 19.13 -4.71
CA VAL A 96 1.84 18.57 -3.45
C VAL A 96 2.91 18.41 -2.35
N GLY A 97 4.12 18.93 -2.58
CA GLY A 97 5.20 18.93 -1.58
C GLY A 97 5.89 17.58 -1.33
N LEU A 98 5.63 16.57 -2.17
CA LEU A 98 6.25 15.24 -2.01
C LEU A 98 7.72 15.20 -2.46
N THR A 99 8.18 16.10 -3.32
CA THR A 99 9.58 16.11 -3.80
C THR A 99 10.60 16.25 -2.67
N GLU A 100 10.28 17.09 -1.68
CA GLU A 100 11.17 17.42 -0.55
C GLU A 100 10.83 16.64 0.73
N THR A 101 9.66 16.03 0.78
CA THR A 101 9.19 15.28 1.95
C THR A 101 9.98 13.99 2.11
N VAL A 102 10.58 13.82 3.29
CA VAL A 102 11.19 12.56 3.75
C VAL A 102 10.62 12.07 5.07
N VAL A 103 9.59 12.76 5.56
CA VAL A 103 8.85 12.41 6.78
C VAL A 103 7.63 11.57 6.42
N ASP A 104 7.08 10.88 7.42
CA ASP A 104 5.82 10.17 7.27
C ASP A 104 4.68 11.17 7.18
N ILE A 105 3.87 11.04 6.11
CA ILE A 105 2.68 11.83 5.85
C ILE A 105 1.56 10.85 5.51
N GLU A 106 0.38 11.09 6.06
CA GLU A 106 -0.86 10.46 5.63
C GLU A 106 -1.95 11.53 5.74
N ASP A 107 -2.33 12.07 4.60
CA ASP A 107 -3.26 13.18 4.50
C ASP A 107 -4.32 12.88 3.45
N ALA A 108 -5.56 13.24 3.78
CA ALA A 108 -6.71 13.02 2.92
C ALA A 108 -7.61 14.26 2.96
N GLN A 109 -7.81 14.88 1.81
CA GLN A 109 -8.50 16.15 1.68
C GLN A 109 -9.68 16.05 0.72
N LEU A 110 -10.75 16.76 1.04
CA LEU A 110 -11.87 17.03 0.13
C LEU A 110 -11.81 18.51 -0.24
N ASP A 111 -11.49 18.81 -1.49
CA ASP A 111 -11.50 20.17 -2.01
C ASP A 111 -12.81 20.42 -2.75
N THR A 112 -13.58 21.37 -2.25
CA THR A 112 -14.89 21.79 -2.78
C THR A 112 -14.81 23.10 -3.56
N SER A 113 -13.62 23.71 -3.60
CA SER A 113 -13.35 25.01 -4.20
C SER A 113 -12.80 24.91 -5.62
N HIS A 114 -12.71 23.71 -6.18
CA HIS A 114 -12.11 23.47 -7.49
C HIS A 114 -12.82 24.27 -8.60
N ASP A 115 -12.02 25.01 -9.37
CA ASP A 115 -12.45 25.78 -10.54
C ASP A 115 -13.24 24.86 -11.50
N GLY A 116 -14.56 25.02 -11.53
CA GLY A 116 -15.49 24.11 -12.23
C GLY A 116 -16.68 23.62 -11.39
N GLY A 117 -16.73 23.96 -10.10
CA GLY A 117 -17.90 23.72 -9.24
C GLY A 117 -18.09 22.26 -8.80
N GLY A 118 -17.06 21.42 -8.99
CA GLY A 118 -17.02 20.03 -8.54
C GLY A 118 -16.16 19.85 -7.30
N ALA A 119 -16.46 18.82 -6.50
CA ALA A 119 -15.63 18.45 -5.36
C ALA A 119 -14.65 17.34 -5.76
N VAL A 120 -13.41 17.41 -5.30
CA VAL A 120 -12.36 16.42 -5.58
C VAL A 120 -11.79 15.85 -4.29
N LEU A 121 -11.41 14.58 -4.31
CA LEU A 121 -10.75 13.92 -3.16
C LEU A 121 -9.28 13.72 -3.49
N MET A 122 -8.42 14.02 -2.52
CA MET A 122 -6.98 13.94 -2.66
C MET A 122 -6.39 13.15 -1.50
N PHE A 123 -5.48 12.23 -1.79
CA PHE A 123 -4.73 11.51 -0.76
C PHE A 123 -3.25 11.70 -1.02
N THR A 124 -2.53 12.15 -0.01
CA THR A 124 -1.09 12.33 -0.05
C THR A 124 -0.48 11.44 1.01
N SER A 125 0.46 10.59 0.62
CA SER A 125 1.19 9.76 1.56
C SER A 125 2.68 9.77 1.27
N SER A 126 3.46 9.72 2.35
CA SER A 126 4.88 9.49 2.36
C SER A 126 5.14 8.55 3.52
N ARG A 127 5.83 7.43 3.31
CA ARG A 127 6.11 6.45 4.35
C ARG A 127 7.50 5.85 4.20
N ALA A 128 8.28 5.88 5.27
CA ALA A 128 9.49 5.10 5.38
C ALA A 128 9.15 3.61 5.65
N ILE A 129 9.65 2.72 4.80
CA ILE A 129 9.47 1.27 4.93
C ILE A 129 10.83 0.66 5.29
N PRO A 130 10.97 -0.12 6.38
CA PRO A 130 12.25 -0.65 6.86
C PRO A 130 12.75 -1.86 6.04
N PHE A 131 12.63 -1.78 4.71
CA PHE A 131 13.05 -2.80 3.76
C PHE A 131 13.63 -2.14 2.52
N GLN A 132 14.51 -2.85 1.81
CA GLN A 132 15.08 -2.33 0.56
C GLN A 132 14.00 -2.20 -0.53
N PRO A 133 14.13 -1.24 -1.47
CA PRO A 133 13.15 -1.04 -2.53
C PRO A 133 12.82 -2.30 -3.33
N HIS A 134 13.81 -3.17 -3.58
CA HIS A 134 13.58 -4.40 -4.34
C HIS A 134 12.71 -5.41 -3.56
N GLN A 135 12.83 -5.48 -2.23
CA GLN A 135 12.01 -6.33 -1.37
C GLN A 135 10.58 -5.82 -1.34
N VAL A 136 10.40 -4.51 -1.15
CA VAL A 136 9.07 -3.85 -1.17
C VAL A 136 8.39 -4.04 -2.52
N ASN A 137 9.10 -3.81 -3.62
CA ASN A 137 8.56 -4.05 -4.95
C ASN A 137 8.20 -5.53 -5.17
N GLY A 138 9.05 -6.47 -4.75
CA GLY A 138 8.78 -7.91 -4.84
C GLY A 138 7.56 -8.34 -4.00
N ALA A 139 7.40 -7.79 -2.80
CA ALA A 139 6.22 -8.02 -1.95
C ALA A 139 4.93 -7.50 -2.61
N ALA A 140 4.94 -6.27 -3.12
CA ALA A 140 3.82 -5.71 -3.86
C ALA A 140 3.46 -6.53 -5.12
N MET A 141 4.46 -7.06 -5.82
CA MET A 141 4.26 -7.94 -6.98
C MET A 141 3.63 -9.28 -6.59
N ARG A 142 4.01 -9.86 -5.45
CA ARG A 142 3.37 -11.07 -4.94
C ARG A 142 1.92 -10.85 -4.56
N LEU A 143 1.61 -9.77 -3.83
CA LEU A 143 0.22 -9.40 -3.50
C LEU A 143 -0.65 -9.21 -4.74
N ARG A 144 -0.07 -8.64 -5.79
CA ARG A 144 -0.72 -8.51 -7.10
C ARG A 144 -0.97 -9.88 -7.75
N ASN A 145 0.03 -10.75 -7.75
CA ASN A 145 -0.01 -12.03 -8.46
C ASN A 145 -0.75 -13.14 -7.72
N SER A 146 -0.84 -13.08 -6.39
CA SER A 146 -1.59 -14.04 -5.56
C SER A 146 -3.10 -13.92 -5.74
N GLY A 147 -3.57 -12.98 -6.58
CA GLY A 147 -4.97 -12.65 -6.69
C GLY A 147 -5.53 -12.02 -5.43
N THR A 148 -4.75 -11.83 -4.34
CA THR A 148 -5.24 -11.29 -3.07
C THR A 148 -5.90 -9.92 -3.26
N ILE A 149 -5.38 -9.07 -4.15
CA ILE A 149 -6.01 -7.78 -4.48
C ILE A 149 -7.38 -7.97 -5.18
N VAL A 150 -7.51 -8.99 -6.03
CA VAL A 150 -8.76 -9.36 -6.73
C VAL A 150 -9.73 -10.10 -5.79
N ASP A 151 -9.19 -10.85 -4.82
CA ASP A 151 -9.87 -11.71 -3.86
C ASP A 151 -10.19 -10.98 -2.54
N LEU A 152 -9.90 -9.68 -2.45
CA LEU A 152 -10.32 -8.79 -1.36
C LEU A 152 -11.85 -8.55 -1.32
N LYS A 153 -12.66 -9.53 -1.76
CA LYS A 153 -14.13 -9.69 -1.63
C LYS A 153 -14.94 -9.43 -2.91
N GLY A 154 -14.33 -9.69 -4.07
CA GLY A 154 -14.91 -9.38 -5.36
C GLY A 154 -15.01 -10.49 -6.38
N ARG A 155 -15.92 -10.31 -7.35
CA ARG A 155 -15.73 -10.90 -8.68
C ARG A 155 -14.83 -9.94 -9.44
N GLY A 156 -13.64 -10.38 -9.80
CA GLY A 156 -12.74 -9.57 -10.61
C GLY A 156 -12.22 -10.34 -11.81
N GLN A 157 -11.95 -9.58 -12.86
CA GLN A 157 -11.37 -10.06 -14.11
C GLN A 157 -10.10 -9.27 -14.38
N MET A 158 -9.01 -9.98 -14.63
CA MET A 158 -7.76 -9.40 -15.10
C MET A 158 -7.76 -9.47 -16.62
N TYR A 159 -7.69 -8.32 -17.29
CA TYR A 159 -7.72 -8.22 -18.76
C TYR A 159 -6.31 -8.19 -19.35
N GLU A 160 -5.36 -7.62 -18.61
CA GLU A 160 -3.95 -7.58 -18.98
C GLU A 160 -3.11 -7.89 -17.75
N HIS A 161 -2.09 -8.73 -17.93
CA HIS A 161 -1.11 -9.02 -16.89
C HIS A 161 0.27 -9.16 -17.52
N SER A 162 1.16 -8.24 -17.19
CA SER A 162 2.57 -8.32 -17.55
C SER A 162 3.44 -8.02 -16.33
N ALA A 163 4.76 -8.05 -16.53
CA ALA A 163 5.69 -7.67 -15.47
C ALA A 163 5.43 -6.22 -15.00
N THR A 164 5.14 -5.31 -15.93
CA THR A 164 5.05 -3.87 -15.66
C THR A 164 3.62 -3.34 -15.65
N SER A 165 2.67 -3.98 -16.33
CA SER A 165 1.31 -3.49 -16.49
C SER A 165 0.28 -4.49 -15.99
N VAL A 166 -0.81 -4.01 -15.41
CA VAL A 166 -1.96 -4.82 -15.03
C VAL A 166 -3.25 -4.04 -15.26
N ALA A 167 -4.17 -4.65 -16.01
CA ALA A 167 -5.50 -4.12 -16.25
C ALA A 167 -6.53 -4.98 -15.52
N ILE A 168 -7.38 -4.34 -14.70
CA ILE A 168 -8.32 -5.04 -13.83
C ILE A 168 -9.71 -4.44 -13.92
N GLU A 169 -10.70 -5.30 -13.75
CA GLU A 169 -12.03 -4.96 -13.26
C GLU A 169 -12.25 -5.72 -11.96
N ILE A 170 -12.63 -5.03 -10.89
CA ILE A 170 -12.91 -5.63 -9.59
C ILE A 170 -14.24 -5.08 -9.12
N GLN A 171 -15.14 -5.97 -8.69
CA GLN A 171 -16.34 -5.58 -7.96
C GLN A 171 -16.12 -5.80 -6.49
N PHE A 172 -16.43 -4.85 -5.61
CA PHE A 172 -16.34 -5.06 -4.17
C PHE A 172 -17.49 -4.39 -3.45
N VAL A 173 -17.66 -4.65 -2.15
CA VAL A 173 -18.74 -4.07 -1.36
C VAL A 173 -18.19 -3.14 -0.31
N VAL A 174 -18.68 -1.90 -0.32
CA VAL A 174 -18.44 -0.89 0.72
C VAL A 174 -19.79 -0.49 1.30
N ASP A 175 -19.97 -0.65 2.61
CA ASP A 175 -21.24 -0.31 3.29
C ASP A 175 -22.51 -0.81 2.57
N ASN A 176 -22.48 -2.07 2.12
CA ASN A 176 -23.54 -2.72 1.35
C ASN A 176 -23.81 -2.12 -0.05
N ILE A 177 -22.91 -1.31 -0.59
CA ILE A 177 -22.90 -0.79 -1.95
C ILE A 177 -21.94 -1.63 -2.78
N ALA A 178 -22.43 -2.23 -3.86
CA ALA A 178 -21.58 -2.93 -4.83
C ALA A 178 -20.90 -1.89 -5.74
N VAL A 179 -19.60 -1.73 -5.56
CA VAL A 179 -18.76 -0.82 -6.33
C VAL A 179 -18.09 -1.63 -7.44
N THR A 180 -18.04 -1.08 -8.66
CA THR A 180 -17.22 -1.66 -9.73
C THR A 180 -16.07 -0.73 -10.05
N LEU A 181 -14.85 -1.22 -9.89
CA LEU A 181 -13.61 -0.52 -10.22
C LEU A 181 -13.03 -1.10 -11.50
N ARG A 182 -12.62 -0.23 -12.43
CA ARG A 182 -11.88 -0.61 -13.63
C ARG A 182 -10.68 0.29 -13.77
N GLY A 183 -9.50 -0.26 -14.06
CA GLY A 183 -8.32 0.57 -14.25
C GLY A 183 -7.11 -0.20 -14.70
N ILE A 184 -6.06 0.56 -15.01
CA ILE A 184 -4.75 0.05 -15.37
C ILE A 184 -3.72 0.63 -14.41
N SER A 185 -2.85 -0.24 -13.90
CA SER A 185 -1.61 0.17 -13.25
C SER A 185 -0.43 -0.15 -14.16
N LYS A 186 0.51 0.80 -14.32
CA LYS A 186 1.81 0.57 -14.95
C LYS A 186 2.94 0.95 -14.01
N ARG A 187 4.00 0.15 -14.06
CA ARG A 187 5.27 0.36 -13.37
C ARG A 187 6.32 0.81 -14.37
N PHE A 188 7.06 1.85 -13.99
CA PHE A 188 8.22 2.34 -14.72
C PHE A 188 9.46 2.20 -13.84
N TYR A 189 10.47 1.51 -14.35
CA TYR A 189 11.73 1.32 -13.65
C TYR A 189 12.71 2.40 -14.10
N GLU A 190 13.10 3.26 -13.16
CA GLU A 190 14.08 4.31 -13.39
C GLU A 190 15.34 4.05 -12.58
N HIS A 191 16.39 4.82 -12.86
CA HIS A 191 17.63 4.72 -12.10
C HIS A 191 17.39 5.14 -10.63
N GLY A 192 17.38 4.16 -9.72
CA GLY A 192 17.25 4.37 -8.28
C GLY A 192 15.83 4.54 -7.75
N ARG A 193 14.79 4.48 -8.60
CA ARG A 193 13.38 4.50 -8.18
C ARG A 193 12.49 3.62 -9.06
N THR A 194 11.38 3.15 -8.49
CA THR A 194 10.27 2.55 -9.23
C THR A 194 9.07 3.48 -9.14
N VAL A 195 8.48 3.81 -10.28
CA VAL A 195 7.29 4.64 -10.37
C VAL A 195 6.08 3.76 -10.64
N PHE A 196 4.96 4.04 -9.99
CA PHE A 196 3.68 3.37 -10.14
C PHE A 196 2.66 4.42 -10.57
N ILE A 197 1.98 4.17 -11.67
CA ILE A 197 0.91 5.04 -12.15
C ILE A 197 -0.37 4.21 -12.24
N TRP A 198 -1.49 4.81 -11.83
CA TRP A 198 -2.83 4.24 -11.94
C TRP A 198 -3.73 5.23 -12.68
N ASP A 199 -4.52 4.72 -13.62
CA ASP A 199 -5.67 5.41 -14.19
C ASP A 199 -6.86 4.47 -14.18
N GLY A 200 -8.00 4.95 -13.68
CA GLY A 200 -9.18 4.13 -13.53
C GLY A 200 -10.46 4.90 -13.34
N VAL A 201 -11.55 4.15 -13.24
CA VAL A 201 -12.88 4.65 -12.88
C VAL A 201 -13.55 3.66 -11.94
N SER A 202 -14.19 4.18 -10.90
CA SER A 202 -15.11 3.40 -10.08
C SER A 202 -16.55 3.88 -10.22
N GLU A 203 -17.47 2.93 -10.23
CA GLU A 203 -18.91 3.15 -10.31
C GLU A 203 -19.52 2.85 -8.94
N TRP A 204 -20.14 3.87 -8.35
CA TRP A 204 -20.71 3.84 -7.01
C TRP A 204 -22.22 4.05 -7.06
N PRO A 205 -23.01 2.97 -6.99
CA PRO A 205 -24.45 3.10 -6.97
C PRO A 205 -24.93 3.76 -5.68
N ASN A 206 -25.59 4.90 -5.81
CA ASN A 206 -26.21 5.60 -4.69
C ASN A 206 -27.66 5.12 -4.53
N LYS A 207 -27.90 4.31 -3.49
CA LYS A 207 -29.24 3.77 -3.20
C LYS A 207 -30.28 4.85 -2.90
N SER A 208 -29.86 6.00 -2.35
CA SER A 208 -30.78 7.07 -1.96
C SER A 208 -31.30 7.86 -3.17
N THR A 209 -30.52 7.95 -4.24
CA THR A 209 -30.88 8.68 -5.47
C THR A 209 -31.19 7.77 -6.64
N GLY A 210 -30.82 6.49 -6.58
CA GLY A 210 -30.90 5.54 -7.70
C GLY A 210 -29.85 5.80 -8.80
N GLN A 211 -29.01 6.82 -8.65
CA GLN A 211 -27.99 7.20 -9.61
C GLN A 211 -26.67 6.46 -9.34
N VAL A 212 -25.85 6.29 -10.38
CA VAL A 212 -24.48 5.80 -10.26
C VAL A 212 -23.54 7.00 -10.27
N VAL A 213 -22.79 7.17 -9.18
CA VAL A 213 -21.70 8.15 -9.11
C VAL A 213 -20.46 7.50 -9.68
N THR A 214 -20.01 7.98 -10.83
CA THR A 214 -18.69 7.59 -11.37
C THR A 214 -17.61 8.41 -10.70
N ILE A 215 -16.46 7.81 -10.41
CA ILE A 215 -15.29 8.50 -9.86
C ILE A 215 -14.11 8.15 -10.74
N GLU A 216 -13.54 9.15 -11.42
CA GLU A 216 -12.28 8.99 -12.13
C GLU A 216 -11.13 9.01 -11.14
N GLU A 217 -10.16 8.12 -11.33
CA GLU A 217 -9.07 7.90 -10.39
C GLU A 217 -7.74 8.04 -11.10
N ARG A 218 -6.87 8.88 -10.55
CA ARG A 218 -5.49 9.06 -11.02
C ARG A 218 -4.58 8.91 -9.82
N SER A 219 -3.53 8.10 -9.93
CA SER A 219 -2.54 8.01 -8.86
C SER A 219 -1.12 7.92 -9.40
N TRP A 220 -0.24 8.54 -8.62
CA TRP A 220 1.21 8.54 -8.78
C TRP A 220 1.84 7.97 -7.54
N GLY A 221 2.78 7.05 -7.70
CA GLY A 221 3.53 6.44 -6.63
C GLY A 221 5.01 6.36 -6.98
N VAL A 222 5.89 6.60 -6.00
CA VAL A 222 7.34 6.45 -6.13
C VAL A 222 7.86 5.64 -4.97
N LEU A 223 8.61 4.59 -5.29
CA LEU A 223 9.39 3.81 -4.34
C LEU A 223 10.87 4.02 -4.64
N LYS A 224 11.63 4.51 -3.66
CA LYS A 224 13.07 4.77 -3.79
C LYS A 224 13.81 4.38 -2.51
N ALA A 225 15.13 4.26 -2.58
CA ALA A 225 15.93 4.06 -1.38
C ALA A 225 15.85 5.29 -0.47
N LEU A 226 15.66 5.09 0.83
CA LEU A 226 15.70 6.18 1.80
C LEU A 226 17.15 6.50 2.13
N ARG A 227 17.67 7.61 1.58
CA ARG A 227 19.03 8.08 1.88
C ARG A 227 19.02 8.80 3.23
N ARG A 228 19.54 8.16 4.28
CA ARG A 228 19.81 8.85 5.56
C ARG A 228 21.14 9.60 5.47
N SER A 229 21.09 10.90 5.74
CA SER A 229 22.28 11.72 5.96
C SER A 229 22.76 11.49 7.40
N GLY A 230 23.85 10.76 7.61
CA GLY A 230 24.39 10.52 8.95
C GLY A 230 25.65 9.67 8.95
N ASN A 231 26.78 10.28 9.31
CA ASN A 231 28.07 9.61 9.51
C ASN A 231 28.04 8.80 10.83
N GLY A 232 27.98 7.47 10.77
CA GLY A 232 28.49 6.62 11.85
C GLY A 232 27.56 5.55 12.45
N ALA A 233 26.26 5.52 12.16
CA ALA A 233 25.40 4.41 12.59
C ALA A 233 25.24 3.38 11.45
N LYS A 234 25.26 2.08 11.77
CA LYS A 234 24.92 1.01 10.81
C LYS A 234 23.58 1.35 10.16
N SER A 235 23.61 1.76 8.90
CA SER A 235 22.42 2.19 8.17
C SER A 235 21.56 0.96 7.91
N PHE A 236 20.39 0.90 8.53
CA PHE A 236 19.41 -0.13 8.20
C PHE A 236 18.86 0.15 6.80
N PRO A 237 18.77 -0.89 5.93
CA PRO A 237 18.18 -0.72 4.61
C PRO A 237 16.73 -0.28 4.74
N ALA A 238 16.41 0.90 4.20
CA ALA A 238 15.06 1.43 4.18
C ALA A 238 14.72 2.00 2.81
N SER A 239 13.43 2.03 2.52
CA SER A 239 12.87 2.65 1.33
C SER A 239 11.88 3.73 1.73
N LEU A 240 11.65 4.67 0.83
CA LEU A 240 10.62 5.69 0.94
C LEU A 240 9.58 5.40 -0.14
N PHE A 241 8.35 5.18 0.28
CA PHE A 241 7.20 5.11 -0.60
C PHE A 241 6.41 6.41 -0.49
N GLN A 242 6.18 7.07 -1.61
CA GLN A 242 5.42 8.31 -1.68
C GLN A 242 4.32 8.14 -2.70
N SER A 243 3.10 8.58 -2.40
CA SER A 243 1.98 8.48 -3.30
C SER A 243 1.07 9.68 -3.24
N TYR A 244 0.51 10.02 -4.38
CA TYR A 244 -0.58 10.97 -4.51
C TYR A 244 -1.72 10.30 -5.28
N VAL A 245 -2.94 10.46 -4.78
CA VAL A 245 -4.17 9.97 -5.41
C VAL A 245 -5.11 11.14 -5.58
N TYR A 246 -5.65 11.28 -6.78
CA TYR A 246 -6.57 12.33 -7.16
C TYR A 246 -7.82 11.70 -7.73
N LEU A 247 -8.95 11.90 -7.04
CA LEU A 247 -10.24 11.37 -7.43
C LEU A 247 -11.11 12.52 -7.92
N THR A 248 -11.63 12.37 -9.14
CA THR A 248 -12.58 13.31 -9.76
C THR A 248 -13.94 12.62 -9.90
N PRO A 249 -14.86 12.92 -8.99
CA PRO A 249 -16.25 12.53 -9.12
C PRO A 249 -16.86 13.08 -10.42
N GLY A 250 -17.53 12.20 -11.18
CA GLY A 250 -18.24 12.55 -12.40
C GLY A 250 -19.47 13.39 -12.06
N ILE A 251 -19.48 14.62 -12.55
CA ILE A 251 -20.59 15.55 -12.35
C ILE A 251 -21.70 15.13 -13.32
N SER A 252 -22.68 14.35 -12.85
CA SER A 252 -23.96 14.35 -13.55
C SER A 252 -24.58 15.74 -13.35
N ARG A 253 -24.76 16.48 -14.44
CA ARG A 253 -25.41 17.81 -14.47
C ARG A 253 -26.82 17.82 -13.85
N GLU A 254 -27.37 16.65 -13.54
CA GLU A 254 -28.69 16.46 -12.95
C GLU A 254 -28.68 16.47 -11.41
N MET A 255 -27.51 16.44 -10.75
CA MET A 255 -27.42 16.53 -9.30
C MET A 255 -27.60 17.98 -8.82
N GLY A 256 -28.84 18.48 -8.83
CA GLY A 256 -29.25 19.72 -8.18
C GLY A 256 -29.16 19.70 -6.64
N HIS A 257 -28.34 18.82 -6.05
CA HIS A 257 -28.17 18.60 -4.62
C HIS A 257 -26.70 18.38 -4.27
N GLN A 258 -25.90 19.44 -4.43
CA GLN A 258 -24.48 19.47 -4.09
C GLN A 258 -24.20 18.90 -2.69
N ASP A 259 -25.05 19.19 -1.70
CA ASP A 259 -24.90 18.70 -0.32
C ASP A 259 -24.99 17.17 -0.18
N LYS A 260 -25.91 16.54 -0.92
CA LYS A 260 -26.07 15.06 -0.91
C LYS A 260 -24.88 14.36 -1.58
N TYR A 261 -24.27 15.03 -2.55
CA TYR A 261 -23.08 14.54 -3.22
C TYR A 261 -21.84 14.66 -2.32
N LEU A 262 -21.67 15.80 -1.68
CA LEU A 262 -20.59 16.01 -0.71
C LEU A 262 -20.70 15.05 0.48
N SER A 263 -21.90 14.81 1.00
CA SER A 263 -22.10 13.82 2.07
C SER A 263 -21.82 12.39 1.63
N PHE A 264 -22.11 12.04 0.37
CA PHE A 264 -21.73 10.75 -0.21
C PHE A 264 -20.20 10.60 -0.32
N LEU A 265 -19.51 11.61 -0.84
CA LEU A 265 -18.06 11.59 -1.00
C LEU A 265 -17.34 11.53 0.35
N SER A 266 -17.73 12.37 1.30
CA SER A 266 -17.12 12.44 2.64
C SER A 266 -17.52 11.28 3.55
N GLY A 267 -18.77 10.82 3.48
CA GLY A 267 -19.32 9.80 4.38
C GLY A 267 -19.10 8.36 3.92
N ILE A 268 -18.90 8.13 2.62
CA ILE A 268 -18.79 6.78 2.06
C ILE A 268 -17.48 6.59 1.31
N VAL A 269 -17.21 7.41 0.30
CA VAL A 269 -16.08 7.20 -0.60
C VAL A 269 -14.75 7.40 0.13
N LEU A 270 -14.57 8.56 0.76
CA LEU A 270 -13.34 8.91 1.46
C LEU A 270 -12.94 7.86 2.52
N PRO A 271 -13.83 7.46 3.45
CA PRO A 271 -13.52 6.39 4.41
C PRO A 271 -13.17 5.05 3.77
N ALA A 272 -13.81 4.70 2.66
CA ALA A 272 -13.54 3.45 1.95
C ALA A 272 -12.12 3.40 1.39
N TYR A 273 -11.65 4.51 0.80
CA TYR A 273 -10.28 4.62 0.31
C TYR A 273 -9.25 4.61 1.44
N GLN A 274 -9.52 5.30 2.55
CA GLN A 274 -8.65 5.25 3.73
C GLN A 274 -8.50 3.82 4.25
N GLN A 275 -9.61 3.09 4.37
CA GLN A 275 -9.61 1.69 4.78
C GLN A 275 -8.86 0.80 3.78
N TYR A 276 -9.05 1.03 2.48
CA TYR A 276 -8.34 0.30 1.43
C TYR A 276 -6.82 0.51 1.52
N PHE A 277 -6.35 1.76 1.62
CA PHE A 277 -4.92 2.05 1.71
C PHE A 277 -4.30 1.49 2.99
N ALA A 278 -4.98 1.63 4.13
CA ALA A 278 -4.52 1.04 5.38
C ALA A 278 -4.42 -0.49 5.30
N ALA A 279 -5.43 -1.16 4.73
CA ALA A 279 -5.44 -2.61 4.55
C ALA A 279 -4.35 -3.08 3.59
N TYR A 280 -4.15 -2.37 2.48
CA TYR A 280 -3.11 -2.68 1.50
C TYR A 280 -1.71 -2.56 2.12
N MET A 281 -1.46 -1.49 2.88
CA MET A 281 -0.19 -1.29 3.56
C MET A 281 0.07 -2.37 4.61
N GLN A 282 -0.94 -2.74 5.40
CA GLN A 282 -0.81 -3.85 6.35
C GLN A 282 -0.48 -5.17 5.65
N LEU A 283 -1.12 -5.47 4.51
CA LEU A 283 -0.82 -6.67 3.71
C LEU A 283 0.62 -6.65 3.20
N LEU A 284 1.08 -5.49 2.72
CA LEU A 284 2.44 -5.32 2.24
C LEU A 284 3.46 -5.56 3.35
N GLU A 285 3.22 -5.00 4.53
CA GLU A 285 4.06 -5.18 5.71
C GLU A 285 4.10 -6.65 6.15
N ASN A 286 2.96 -7.34 6.20
CA ASN A 286 2.91 -8.76 6.55
C ASN A 286 3.74 -9.62 5.58
N VAL A 287 3.57 -9.41 4.27
CA VAL A 287 4.31 -10.14 3.24
C VAL A 287 5.82 -9.87 3.33
N LEU A 288 6.22 -8.63 3.67
CA LEU A 288 7.62 -8.28 3.88
C LEU A 288 8.21 -8.95 5.12
N LEU A 289 7.46 -8.96 6.22
CA LEU A 289 7.88 -9.61 7.46
C LEU A 289 8.02 -11.12 7.28
N GLU A 290 7.06 -11.78 6.62
CA GLU A 290 7.13 -13.22 6.34
C GLU A 290 8.41 -13.60 5.57
N GLN A 291 8.80 -12.81 4.58
CA GLN A 291 10.02 -13.05 3.80
C GLN A 291 11.31 -12.81 4.56
N SER A 292 11.28 -11.90 5.55
CA SER A 292 12.46 -11.65 6.38
C SER A 292 12.72 -12.76 7.40
N LEU A 293 11.71 -13.59 7.64
CA LEU A 293 11.74 -14.69 8.62
C LEU A 293 11.94 -16.07 7.97
N SER A 294 11.88 -16.16 6.64
CA SER A 294 12.06 -17.37 5.83
C SER A 294 13.49 -17.50 5.32
#